data_AF-A0A964V754-F1
#
_entry.id   AF-A0A964V754-F1
#
_cell.length_a   1.000
_cell.length_b   1.000
_cell.length_c   1.000
_cell.angle_alpha   90.00
_cell.angle_beta   90.00
_cell.angle_gamma   90.00
#
_symmetry.space_group_name_H-M   'P 1'
#
loop_
_entity.id
_entity.type
_entity.pdbx_description
1 polymer ?
#
loop_
_entity_poly.entity_id
_entity_poly.type
_entity_poly.pdbx_seq_one_letter_code
_entity_poly.pdbx_strand_id
1 'polypeptide(L)'
;MIDLTPLDVRNKRGDFKKVMRGYDPQEVDVFLEITAERLEALTRENMTLKERTNALQTQVNSQTDREQAVQAALVTAQELRTEIRAQAQREAENLVKAAETEGRRLTVEAEAEARTKLQGAERQLDKLDDAIQQTDRRRARFLNEFRQLLQREMDVVAVEEGRAPLEERTIDLDRRPEEAIQAPPAPPAAHK
;
A
#
# COMPACT_ATOMS: atom_id res chain seq x y z
N MET A 1 -4.24 -62.55 55.84
CA MET A 1 -4.26 -62.24 57.28
C MET A 1 -5.68 -62.48 57.73
N ILE A 2 -5.94 -63.22 58.82
CA ILE A 2 -7.32 -63.41 59.27
C ILE A 2 -7.80 -62.05 59.75
N ASP A 3 -8.69 -61.40 59.00
CA ASP A 3 -9.30 -60.13 59.38
C ASP A 3 -10.32 -60.43 60.50
N LEU A 4 -9.83 -60.38 61.73
CA LEU A 4 -10.65 -60.52 62.92
C LEU A 4 -11.54 -59.28 63.02
N THR A 5 -12.85 -59.46 62.91
CA THR A 5 -13.80 -58.35 63.07
C THR A 5 -14.18 -58.17 64.56
N PRO A 6 -14.67 -56.99 64.97
CA PRO A 6 -15.24 -56.79 66.30
C PRO A 6 -16.33 -57.83 66.64
N LEU A 7 -17.09 -58.25 65.62
CA LEU A 7 -18.12 -59.26 65.74
C LEU A 7 -17.53 -60.65 66.00
N ASP A 8 -16.42 -61.00 65.35
CA ASP A 8 -15.72 -62.27 65.57
C ASP A 8 -15.17 -62.38 66.99
N VAL A 9 -14.66 -61.27 67.55
CA VAL A 9 -14.20 -61.20 68.95
C VAL A 9 -15.37 -61.42 69.92
N ARG A 10 -16.50 -60.75 69.69
CA ARG A 10 -17.73 -60.94 70.48
C ARG A 10 -18.28 -62.36 70.39
N ASN A 11 -18.29 -62.95 69.20
CA ASN A 11 -18.77 -64.31 68.98
C ASN A 11 -17.89 -65.38 69.65
N LYS A 12 -16.63 -65.06 69.99
CA LYS A 12 -15.74 -65.98 70.71
C LYS A 12 -15.98 -66.01 72.21
N ARG A 13 -16.73 -65.06 72.76
CA ARG A 13 -17.15 -65.03 74.16
C ARG A 13 -17.94 -66.30 74.50
N GLY A 14 -17.57 -66.99 75.58
CA GLY A 14 -18.21 -68.24 75.98
C GLY A 14 -17.91 -69.48 75.12
N ASP A 15 -17.18 -69.33 74.01
CA ASP A 15 -16.89 -70.40 73.04
C ASP A 15 -15.53 -71.10 73.32
N PHE A 16 -14.87 -70.70 74.41
CA PHE A 16 -13.60 -71.27 74.87
C PHE A 16 -13.82 -72.55 75.67
N LYS A 17 -13.02 -73.59 75.38
CA LYS A 17 -13.03 -74.85 76.12
C LYS A 17 -12.54 -74.63 77.57
N LYS A 18 -13.30 -75.11 78.55
CA LYS A 18 -12.89 -75.08 79.96
C LYS A 18 -11.90 -76.22 80.25
N VAL A 19 -10.79 -75.90 80.93
CA VAL A 19 -9.75 -76.86 81.33
C VAL A 19 -9.40 -76.66 82.81
N MET A 20 -8.99 -77.72 83.52
CA MET A 20 -8.82 -77.76 84.99
C MET A 20 -7.83 -76.72 85.55
N ARG A 21 -6.94 -76.17 84.71
CA ARG A 21 -6.00 -75.07 85.04
C ARG A 21 -5.99 -74.02 83.92
N GLY A 22 -7.13 -73.39 83.65
CA GLY A 22 -7.28 -72.32 82.66
C GLY A 22 -7.46 -70.93 83.28
N TYR A 23 -7.51 -69.90 82.42
CA TYR A 23 -7.88 -68.53 82.83
C TYR A 23 -9.34 -68.47 83.33
N ASP A 24 -9.65 -67.48 84.16
CA ASP A 24 -11.01 -67.22 84.62
C ASP A 24 -11.90 -66.82 83.42
N PRO A 25 -12.96 -67.60 83.11
CA PRO A 25 -13.87 -67.28 82.02
C PRO A 25 -14.53 -65.89 82.13
N GLN A 26 -14.78 -65.38 83.35
CA GLN A 26 -15.40 -64.06 83.52
C GLN A 26 -14.44 -62.92 83.18
N GLU A 27 -13.18 -63.01 83.61
CA GLU A 27 -12.15 -62.01 83.27
C GLU A 27 -11.86 -62.01 81.77
N VAL A 28 -11.79 -63.20 81.15
CA VAL A 28 -11.60 -63.34 79.70
C VAL A 28 -12.77 -62.72 78.94
N ASP A 29 -14.00 -62.96 79.36
CA ASP A 29 -15.20 -62.38 78.73
C ASP A 29 -15.22 -60.84 78.81
N VAL A 30 -14.83 -60.26 79.96
CA VAL A 30 -14.72 -58.80 80.11
C VAL A 30 -13.62 -58.23 79.20
N PHE A 31 -12.47 -58.90 79.13
CA PHE A 31 -11.38 -58.50 78.24
C PHE A 31 -11.80 -58.55 76.77
N LEU A 32 -12.54 -59.58 76.35
CA LEU A 32 -13.05 -59.72 74.98
C LEU A 32 -14.04 -58.60 74.62
N GLU A 33 -14.89 -58.18 75.56
CA GLU A 33 -15.82 -57.06 75.33
C GLU A 33 -15.07 -55.74 75.10
N ILE A 34 -14.10 -55.41 75.97
CA ILE A 34 -13.25 -54.22 75.83
C ILE A 34 -12.44 -54.28 74.52
N THR A 35 -11.92 -55.47 74.19
CA THR A 35 -11.17 -55.70 72.95
C THR A 35 -12.05 -55.49 71.72
N ALA A 36 -13.27 -56.00 71.73
CA ALA A 36 -14.22 -55.82 70.63
C ALA A 36 -14.59 -54.34 70.45
N GLU A 37 -14.89 -53.61 71.53
CA GLU A 37 -15.17 -52.17 71.48
C GLU A 37 -14.00 -51.37 70.92
N ARG A 38 -12.77 -51.68 71.36
CA ARG A 38 -11.57 -51.01 70.81
C ARG A 38 -11.29 -51.37 69.37
N LEU A 39 -11.52 -52.62 68.99
CA LEU A 39 -11.38 -53.04 67.60
C LEU A 39 -12.41 -52.34 66.70
N GLU A 40 -13.64 -52.14 67.18
CA GLU A 40 -14.67 -51.40 66.44
C GLU A 40 -14.29 -49.93 66.26
N ALA A 41 -13.82 -49.27 67.32
CA ALA A 41 -13.36 -47.89 67.26
C ALA A 41 -12.20 -47.73 66.26
N LEU A 42 -11.20 -48.62 66.31
CA LEU A 42 -10.08 -48.62 65.38
C LEU A 42 -10.52 -48.88 63.94
N THR A 43 -11.48 -49.79 63.72
CA THR A 43 -12.01 -50.08 62.38
C THR A 43 -12.72 -48.87 61.80
N ARG A 44 -13.55 -48.18 62.60
CA ARG A 44 -14.27 -46.97 62.18
C ARG A 44 -13.32 -45.81 61.89
N GLU A 45 -12.31 -45.61 62.72
CA GLU A 45 -11.27 -44.61 62.49
C GLU A 45 -10.48 -44.92 61.23
N ASN A 46 -10.09 -46.19 61.01
CA ASN A 46 -9.39 -46.62 59.81
C ASN A 46 -10.20 -46.38 58.54
N MET A 47 -11.51 -46.68 58.55
CA MET A 47 -12.42 -46.36 57.44
C MET A 47 -12.46 -44.86 57.16
N THR A 48 -12.65 -44.04 58.21
CA THR A 48 -12.68 -42.58 58.09
C THR A 48 -11.37 -42.02 57.53
N LEU A 49 -10.23 -42.53 57.99
CA LEU A 49 -8.91 -42.12 57.50
C LEU A 49 -8.66 -42.55 56.06
N LYS A 50 -9.13 -43.74 55.65
CA LYS A 50 -9.06 -44.21 54.26
C LYS A 50 -9.90 -43.34 53.33
N GLU A 51 -11.12 -42.99 53.74
CA GLU A 51 -11.99 -42.08 52.98
C GLU A 51 -11.35 -40.70 52.81
N ARG A 52 -10.81 -40.13 53.88
CA ARG A 52 -10.07 -38.84 53.82
C ARG A 52 -8.85 -38.92 52.93
N THR A 53 -8.07 -39.99 53.04
CA THR A 53 -6.87 -40.21 52.19
C THR A 53 -7.27 -40.27 50.72
N ASN A 54 -8.32 -41.01 50.38
CA ASN A 54 -8.82 -41.11 49.01
C ASN A 54 -9.31 -39.75 48.50
N ALA A 55 -10.07 -39.00 49.29
CA ALA A 55 -10.55 -37.67 48.91
C ALA A 55 -9.39 -36.68 48.66
N LEU A 56 -8.40 -36.67 49.56
CA LEU A 56 -7.20 -35.84 49.41
C LEU A 56 -6.38 -36.25 48.18
N GLN A 57 -6.25 -37.56 47.91
CA GLN A 57 -5.54 -38.04 46.73
C GLN A 57 -6.24 -37.59 45.44
N THR A 58 -7.57 -37.65 45.38
CA THR A 58 -8.33 -37.13 44.24
C THR A 58 -8.13 -35.62 44.07
N GLN A 59 -8.12 -34.87 45.16
CA GLN A 59 -7.87 -33.43 45.12
C GLN A 59 -6.47 -33.10 44.63
N VAL A 60 -5.44 -33.80 45.11
CA VAL A 60 -4.05 -33.64 44.67
C VAL A 60 -3.94 -33.94 43.18
N ASN A 61 -4.50 -35.06 42.71
CA ASN A 61 -4.47 -35.40 41.28
C ASN A 61 -5.13 -34.30 40.43
N SER A 62 -6.30 -33.81 40.85
CA SER A 62 -6.96 -32.71 40.14
C SER A 62 -6.15 -31.42 40.13
N GLN A 63 -5.39 -31.12 41.20
CA GLN A 63 -4.52 -29.94 41.25
C GLN A 63 -3.33 -30.12 40.31
N THR A 64 -2.68 -31.29 40.34
CA THR A 64 -1.58 -31.63 39.44
C THR A 64 -2.00 -31.52 37.97
N ASP A 65 -3.18 -32.04 37.60
CA ASP A 65 -3.69 -31.94 36.23
C ASP A 65 -3.92 -30.48 35.80
N ARG A 66 -4.42 -29.64 36.72
CA ARG A 66 -4.59 -28.19 36.46
C ARG A 66 -3.25 -27.49 36.30
N GLU A 67 -2.27 -27.81 37.14
CA GLU A 67 -0.91 -27.25 37.03
C GLU A 67 -0.27 -27.62 35.69
N GLN A 68 -0.41 -28.87 35.25
CA GLN A 68 0.06 -29.31 33.93
C GLN A 68 -0.64 -28.56 32.80
N ALA A 69 -1.96 -28.35 32.87
CA ALA A 69 -2.71 -27.58 31.88
C ALA A 69 -2.24 -26.11 31.82
N VAL A 70 -1.98 -25.48 32.97
CA VAL A 70 -1.45 -24.11 33.04
C VAL A 70 -0.04 -24.05 32.46
N GLN A 71 0.81 -25.03 32.77
CA GLN A 71 2.17 -25.09 32.24
C GLN A 71 2.17 -25.28 30.72
N ALA A 72 1.31 -26.15 30.19
CA ALA A 72 1.11 -26.31 28.75
C ALA A 72 0.63 -25.01 28.09
N ALA A 73 -0.37 -24.36 28.68
CA ALA A 73 -0.89 -23.08 28.17
C ALA A 73 0.19 -21.97 28.17
N LEU A 74 1.06 -21.93 29.18
CA LEU A 74 2.19 -20.99 29.24
C LEU A 74 3.19 -21.25 28.11
N VAL A 75 3.52 -22.51 27.82
CA VAL A 75 4.42 -22.86 26.71
C VAL A 75 3.80 -22.43 25.38
N THR A 76 2.54 -22.78 25.14
CA THR A 76 1.82 -22.36 23.93
C THR A 76 1.76 -20.84 23.79
N ALA A 77 1.53 -20.10 24.88
CA ALA A 77 1.53 -18.64 24.86
C ALA A 77 2.92 -18.06 24.53
N GLN A 78 4.01 -18.71 24.99
CA GLN A 78 5.37 -18.31 24.65
C GLN A 78 5.71 -18.56 23.17
N GLU A 79 5.28 -19.71 22.64
CA GLU A 79 5.42 -20.05 21.22
C GLU A 79 4.66 -19.05 20.35
N LEU A 80 3.38 -18.82 20.65
CA LEU A 80 2.54 -17.85 19.94
C LEU A 80 3.12 -16.44 19.98
N ARG A 81 3.62 -15.99 21.13
CA ARG A 81 4.30 -14.68 21.23
C ARG A 81 5.50 -14.60 20.29
N THR A 82 6.28 -15.68 20.20
CA THR A 82 7.47 -15.74 19.34
C THR A 82 7.08 -15.73 17.86
N GLU A 83 6.03 -16.47 17.51
CA GLU A 83 5.46 -16.50 16.16
C GLU A 83 4.92 -15.13 15.74
N ILE A 84 4.11 -14.47 16.60
CA ILE A 84 3.59 -13.12 16.35
C ILE A 84 4.75 -12.14 16.14
N ARG A 85 5.81 -12.21 16.96
CA ARG A 85 6.98 -11.34 16.80
C ARG A 85 7.69 -11.58 15.47
N ALA A 86 7.86 -12.84 15.08
CA ALA A 86 8.50 -13.20 13.81
C ALA A 86 7.65 -12.76 12.60
N GLN A 87 6.33 -12.92 12.68
CA GLN A 87 5.40 -12.49 11.64
C GLN A 87 5.41 -10.96 11.51
N ALA A 88 5.27 -10.22 12.61
CA ALA A 88 5.30 -8.76 12.60
C ALA A 88 6.62 -8.21 12.02
N GLN A 89 7.75 -8.85 12.34
CA GLN A 89 9.06 -8.48 11.78
C GLN A 89 9.10 -8.68 10.26
N ARG A 90 8.61 -9.83 9.76
CA ARG A 90 8.54 -10.10 8.31
C ARG A 90 7.61 -9.13 7.60
N GLU A 91 6.46 -8.83 8.19
CA GLU A 91 5.50 -7.87 7.63
C GLU A 91 6.09 -6.45 7.58
N ALA A 92 6.79 -6.03 8.63
CA ALA A 92 7.49 -4.75 8.65
C ALA A 92 8.58 -4.67 7.55
N GLU A 93 9.40 -5.72 7.39
CA GLU A 93 10.41 -5.78 6.34
C GLU A 93 9.78 -5.74 4.93
N ASN A 94 8.67 -6.44 4.72
CA ASN A 94 7.96 -6.42 3.45
C ASN A 94 7.35 -5.04 3.17
N LEU A 95 6.80 -4.38 4.19
CA LEU A 95 6.25 -3.03 4.07
C LEU A 95 7.33 -2.02 3.68
N VAL A 96 8.50 -2.08 4.34
CA VAL A 96 9.64 -1.22 4.01
C VAL A 96 10.09 -1.45 2.57
N LYS A 97 10.28 -2.72 2.14
CA LYS A 97 10.66 -3.04 0.75
C LYS A 97 9.64 -2.56 -0.27
N ALA A 98 8.35 -2.69 0.03
CA ALA A 98 7.28 -2.21 -0.84
C ALA A 98 7.32 -0.68 -0.96
N ALA A 99 7.47 0.03 0.17
CA ALA A 99 7.60 1.49 0.20
C ALA A 99 8.83 1.98 -0.55
N GLU A 100 9.98 1.31 -0.40
CA GLU A 100 11.20 1.64 -1.15
C GLU A 100 11.02 1.43 -2.66
N THR A 101 10.39 0.32 -3.07
CA THR A 101 10.15 0.01 -4.48
C THR A 101 9.22 1.04 -5.10
N GLU A 102 8.13 1.38 -4.41
CA GLU A 102 7.17 2.39 -4.88
C GLU A 102 7.80 3.79 -4.90
N GLY A 103 8.58 4.15 -3.89
CA GLY A 103 9.32 5.42 -3.86
C GLY A 103 10.30 5.55 -5.04
N ARG A 104 11.02 4.47 -5.37
CA ARG A 104 11.89 4.43 -6.56
C ARG A 104 11.07 4.58 -7.84
N ARG A 105 9.94 3.87 -7.95
CA ARG A 105 9.06 3.94 -9.12
C ARG A 105 8.57 5.37 -9.37
N LEU A 106 8.07 6.03 -8.33
CA LEU A 106 7.59 7.41 -8.37
C LEU A 106 8.70 8.40 -8.76
N THR A 107 9.92 8.19 -8.23
CA THR A 107 11.07 9.05 -8.58
C THR A 107 11.42 8.91 -10.06
N VAL A 108 11.50 7.69 -10.58
CA VAL A 108 11.79 7.43 -12.00
C VAL A 108 10.71 8.03 -12.90
N GLU A 109 9.43 7.88 -12.52
CA GLU A 109 8.29 8.45 -13.24
C GLU A 109 8.37 9.98 -13.27
N ALA A 110 8.61 10.61 -12.12
CA ALA A 110 8.77 12.06 -12.02
C ALA A 110 9.96 12.59 -12.84
N GLU A 111 11.10 11.90 -12.83
CA GLU A 111 12.26 12.24 -13.64
C GLU A 111 11.97 12.13 -15.14
N ALA A 112 11.25 11.09 -15.57
CA ALA A 112 10.87 10.90 -16.97
C ALA A 112 9.90 12.00 -17.45
N GLU A 113 8.91 12.37 -16.63
CA GLU A 113 8.01 13.49 -16.90
C GLU A 113 8.76 14.82 -16.98
N ALA A 114 9.65 15.08 -16.02
CA ALA A 114 10.46 16.30 -16.01
C ALA A 114 11.33 16.41 -17.27
N ARG A 115 12.00 15.32 -17.67
CA ARG A 115 12.77 15.27 -18.92
C ARG A 115 11.91 15.56 -20.14
N THR A 116 10.71 14.98 -20.21
CA THR A 116 9.78 15.19 -21.32
C THR A 116 9.34 16.66 -21.41
N LYS A 117 9.03 17.28 -20.26
CA LYS A 117 8.68 18.71 -20.20
C LYS A 117 9.84 19.60 -20.62
N LEU A 118 11.06 19.31 -20.17
CA LEU A 118 12.26 20.03 -20.57
C LEU A 118 12.51 19.95 -22.07
N GLN A 119 12.47 18.75 -22.66
CA GLN A 119 12.60 18.57 -24.11
C GLN A 119 11.50 19.31 -24.88
N GLY A 120 10.27 19.34 -24.35
CA GLY A 120 9.18 20.12 -24.93
C GLY A 120 9.46 21.62 -24.94
N ALA A 121 9.98 22.14 -23.83
CA ALA A 121 10.36 23.55 -23.69
C ALA A 121 11.54 23.92 -24.59
N GLU A 122 12.58 23.09 -24.67
CA GLU A 122 13.73 23.28 -25.58
C GLU A 122 13.26 23.38 -27.04
N ARG A 123 12.40 22.46 -27.49
CA ARG A 123 11.82 22.52 -28.84
C ARG A 123 10.99 23.77 -29.09
N GLN A 124 10.35 24.33 -28.06
CA GLN A 124 9.61 25.59 -28.18
C GLN A 124 10.58 26.77 -28.31
N LEU A 125 11.67 26.78 -27.54
CA LEU A 125 12.71 27.79 -27.66
C LEU A 125 13.33 27.79 -29.06
N ASP A 126 13.68 26.63 -29.60
CA ASP A 126 14.23 26.51 -30.96
C ASP A 126 13.27 27.10 -32.01
N LYS A 127 11.98 26.78 -31.91
CA LYS A 127 10.95 27.33 -32.81
C LYS A 127 10.81 28.85 -32.69
N LEU A 128 10.93 29.39 -31.48
CA LEU A 128 10.87 30.83 -31.26
C LEU A 128 12.11 31.51 -31.83
N ASP A 129 13.30 30.94 -31.66
CA ASP A 129 14.53 31.46 -32.26
C ASP A 129 14.45 31.49 -33.79
N ASP A 130 14.00 30.38 -34.40
CA ASP A 130 13.74 30.31 -35.84
C ASP A 130 12.75 31.39 -36.32
N ALA A 131 11.68 31.63 -35.56
CA ALA A 131 10.68 32.64 -35.88
C ALA A 131 11.24 34.07 -35.78
N ILE A 132 12.09 34.34 -34.78
CA ILE A 132 12.79 35.62 -34.62
C ILE A 132 13.72 35.83 -35.82
N GLN A 133 14.57 34.85 -36.15
CA GLN A 133 15.49 34.95 -37.28
C GLN A 133 14.75 35.16 -38.61
N GLN A 134 13.62 34.48 -38.83
CA GLN A 134 12.80 34.69 -40.02
C GLN A 134 12.23 36.11 -40.08
N THR A 135 11.79 36.64 -38.95
CA THR A 135 11.26 38.01 -38.84
C THR A 135 12.33 39.04 -39.13
N ASP A 136 13.54 38.86 -38.58
CA ASP A 136 14.68 39.74 -38.85
C ASP A 136 15.08 39.70 -40.32
N ARG A 137 15.11 38.52 -40.96
CA ARG A 137 15.36 38.40 -42.40
C ARG A 137 14.29 39.10 -43.23
N ARG A 138 13.01 38.99 -42.85
CA ARG A 138 11.90 39.70 -43.52
C ARG A 138 12.06 41.22 -43.38
N ARG A 139 12.36 41.70 -42.18
CA ARG A 139 12.62 43.12 -41.89
C ARG A 139 13.78 43.65 -42.73
N ALA A 140 14.91 42.94 -42.76
CA ALA A 140 16.08 43.34 -43.53
C ALA A 140 15.79 43.43 -45.04
N ARG A 141 15.05 42.44 -45.59
CA ARG A 141 14.61 42.48 -47.00
C ARG A 141 13.70 43.67 -47.29
N PHE A 142 12.68 43.88 -46.46
CA PHE A 142 11.76 45.01 -46.61
C PHE A 142 12.50 46.36 -46.60
N LEU A 143 13.42 46.57 -45.64
CA LEU A 143 14.20 47.81 -45.57
C LEU A 143 15.08 48.01 -46.80
N ASN A 144 15.63 46.93 -47.36
CA ASN A 144 16.44 46.99 -48.58
C ASN A 144 15.57 47.33 -49.81
N GLU A 145 14.42 46.67 -49.97
CA GLU A 145 13.46 46.93 -51.03
C GLU A 145 12.92 48.37 -50.96
N PHE A 146 12.59 48.84 -49.76
CA PHE A 146 12.14 50.22 -49.53
C PHE A 146 13.23 51.24 -49.89
N ARG A 147 14.49 50.97 -49.52
CA ARG A 147 15.64 51.81 -49.92
C ARG A 147 15.77 51.86 -51.43
N GLN A 148 15.68 50.73 -52.13
CA GLN A 148 15.78 50.67 -53.59
C GLN A 148 14.65 51.42 -54.28
N LEU A 149 13.42 51.31 -53.75
CA LEU A 149 12.28 52.08 -54.24
C LEU A 149 12.54 53.59 -54.12
N LEU A 150 12.94 54.06 -52.93
CA LEU A 150 13.24 55.49 -52.72
C LEU A 150 14.39 55.96 -53.62
N GLN A 151 15.44 55.17 -53.79
CA GLN A 151 16.55 55.48 -54.69
C GLN A 151 16.04 55.69 -56.12
N ARG A 152 15.21 54.76 -56.62
CA ARG A 152 14.60 54.86 -57.95
C ARG A 152 13.73 56.10 -58.10
N GLU A 153 12.88 56.40 -57.12
CA GLU A 153 12.02 57.60 -57.17
C GLU A 153 12.88 58.89 -57.13
N MET A 154 13.97 58.90 -56.36
CA MET A 154 14.91 60.01 -56.36
C MET A 154 15.62 60.19 -57.71
N ASP A 155 16.02 59.10 -58.36
CA ASP A 155 16.62 59.15 -59.69
C ASP A 155 15.63 59.74 -60.73
N VAL A 156 14.35 59.39 -60.64
CA VAL A 156 13.29 59.97 -61.50
C VAL A 156 13.14 61.47 -61.26
N VAL A 157 13.10 61.91 -60.00
CA VAL A 157 13.02 63.34 -59.66
C VAL A 157 14.22 64.10 -60.22
N ALA A 158 15.44 63.55 -60.08
CA ALA A 158 16.65 64.18 -60.62
C ALA A 158 16.61 64.34 -62.16
N VAL A 159 16.01 63.37 -62.88
CA VAL A 159 15.80 63.47 -64.33
C VAL A 159 14.80 64.58 -64.68
N GLU A 160 13.69 64.70 -63.95
CA GLU A 160 12.70 65.76 -64.21
C GLU A 160 13.22 67.15 -63.81
N GLU A 161 14.02 67.29 -62.75
CA GLU A 161 14.65 68.57 -62.36
C GLU A 161 15.67 69.05 -63.41
N GLY A 162 16.35 68.14 -64.10
CA GLY A 162 17.28 68.45 -65.20
C GLY A 162 16.61 68.76 -66.53
N ARG A 163 15.28 68.63 -66.63
CA ARG A 163 14.53 68.84 -67.87
C ARG A 163 14.41 70.33 -68.18
N ALA A 164 14.73 70.71 -69.43
CA ALA A 164 14.54 72.08 -69.89
C ALA A 164 13.06 72.51 -69.77
N PRO A 165 12.75 73.78 -69.42
CA PRO A 165 11.39 74.28 -69.41
C PRO A 165 10.71 74.02 -70.75
N LEU A 166 9.45 73.62 -70.73
CA LEU A 166 8.67 73.43 -71.95
C LEU A 166 8.65 74.75 -72.72
N GLU A 167 9.14 74.76 -73.97
CA GLU A 167 8.96 75.89 -74.88
C GLU A 167 7.45 76.19 -74.99
N GLU A 168 7.07 77.45 -74.78
CA GLU A 168 5.69 77.93 -74.94
C GLU A 168 5.22 77.64 -76.38
N ARG A 169 4.45 76.56 -76.56
CA ARG A 169 3.66 76.39 -77.78
C ARG A 169 2.46 77.31 -77.68
N THR A 170 2.54 78.46 -78.32
CA THR A 170 1.37 79.29 -78.63
C THR A 170 0.42 78.44 -79.48
N ILE A 171 -0.75 78.10 -78.92
CA ILE A 171 -1.83 77.44 -79.65
C ILE A 171 -2.44 78.49 -80.56
N ASP A 172 -2.21 78.36 -81.86
CA ASP A 172 -2.79 79.23 -82.88
C ASP A 172 -4.26 78.83 -83.11
N LEU A 173 -5.18 79.62 -82.54
CA LEU A 173 -6.62 79.35 -82.49
C LEU A 173 -7.38 79.73 -83.79
N ASP A 174 -6.70 80.29 -84.81
CA ASP A 174 -7.34 80.84 -86.01
C ASP A 174 -7.33 79.92 -87.25
N ARG A 175 -6.96 78.64 -87.12
CA ARG A 175 -7.04 77.69 -88.24
C ARG A 175 -8.49 77.25 -88.50
N ARG A 176 -9.18 77.95 -89.41
CA ARG A 176 -10.44 77.48 -90.05
C ARG A 176 -10.19 76.17 -90.83
N PRO A 177 -11.07 75.17 -90.72
CA PRO A 177 -10.94 73.93 -91.48
C PRO A 177 -11.69 74.03 -92.81
N GLU A 178 -10.98 74.27 -93.91
CA GLU A 178 -11.50 74.05 -95.26
C GLU A 178 -10.41 73.43 -96.14
N GLU A 179 -10.50 72.11 -96.37
CA GLU A 179 -10.47 71.48 -97.70
C GLU A 179 -10.65 69.95 -97.62
N ALA A 180 -11.81 69.53 -98.13
CA ALA A 180 -12.15 68.31 -98.85
C ALA A 180 -11.49 66.93 -98.53
N ILE A 181 -12.33 66.03 -97.99
CA ILE A 181 -12.77 64.74 -98.58
C ILE A 181 -11.69 63.83 -99.21
N GLN A 182 -11.48 62.65 -98.58
CA GLN A 182 -11.75 61.38 -99.25
C GLN A 182 -12.02 60.25 -98.24
N ALA A 183 -13.26 59.74 -98.25
CA ALA A 183 -13.64 58.53 -97.54
C ALA A 183 -13.12 57.30 -98.33
N PRO A 184 -12.44 56.34 -97.68
CA PRO A 184 -12.09 55.08 -98.33
C PRO A 184 -13.35 54.20 -98.53
N PRO A 185 -13.48 53.49 -99.66
CA PRO A 185 -14.67 52.71 -99.97
C PRO A 185 -14.70 51.38 -99.19
N ALA A 186 -15.88 50.98 -98.70
CA ALA A 186 -16.19 49.59 -98.35
C ALA A 186 -16.44 48.81 -99.66
N PRO A 187 -16.04 47.53 -99.82
CA PRO A 187 -16.84 46.38 -99.30
C PRO A 187 -15.99 45.06 -99.22
N PRO A 188 -16.52 43.82 -99.28
CA PRO A 188 -17.88 43.30 -99.12
C PRO A 188 -18.02 42.15 -98.09
N ALA A 189 -19.29 41.81 -97.82
CA ALA A 189 -19.71 40.67 -97.03
C ALA A 189 -19.78 39.36 -97.86
N ALA A 190 -19.54 38.26 -97.13
CA ALA A 190 -20.23 36.96 -97.16
C ALA A 190 -19.79 35.81 -98.09
N HIS A 191 -19.65 34.65 -97.41
CA HIS A 191 -19.85 33.25 -97.83
C HIS A 191 -18.67 32.63 -98.62
N LYS A 192 -18.07 31.51 -98.19
CA LYS A 192 -18.63 30.25 -97.68
C LYS A 192 -17.57 29.49 -96.87
#